data_AF-A0A8T4A1H3-F1
#
_entry.id   AF-A0A8T4A1H3-F1
#
_cell.length_a   1.000
_cell.length_b   1.000
_cell.length_c   1.000
_cell.angle_alpha   90.00
_cell.angle_beta   90.00
_cell.angle_gamma   90.00
#
_symmetry.space_group_name_H-M   'P 1'
#
loop_
_entity.id
_entity.type
_entity.pdbx_description
1 polymer ?
#
loop_
_entity_poly.entity_id
_entity_poly.type
_entity_poly.pdbx_seq_one_letter_code
_entity_poly.pdbx_strand_id
1 'polypeptide(L)'
;MTLIDGILDIIGRNKELVRIEKGVDAAKKSVEVWFSKREKKGRISKVHDWSHVHAVAKNARVIAEELARVKGLNRNETRYIGAMAEATGYFHDISREATEKTPHGPSGAIAVMMHSLLGSDATKHFTKKEINAISKIVKIHEADIGSLDKEFEKEKLPEDLKIIAKAVVWADKLFEASGHRVLERRSFFVG
;
A
#
# COMPACT_ATOMS: atom_id res chain seq x y z
N MET A 1 19.52 28.45 13.20
CA MET A 1 18.12 28.02 13.09
C MET A 1 17.30 28.88 14.05
N THR A 2 16.38 29.68 13.52
CA THR A 2 15.58 30.61 14.33
C THR A 2 14.30 29.93 14.86
N LEU A 3 13.68 30.50 15.89
CA LEU A 3 12.39 30.02 16.41
C LEU A 3 11.29 30.00 15.31
N ILE A 4 11.35 30.95 14.38
CA ILE A 4 10.43 31.08 13.25
C ILE A 4 10.63 29.92 12.26
N ASP A 5 11.88 29.56 11.96
CA ASP A 5 12.20 28.41 11.08
C ASP A 5 11.64 27.10 11.66
N GLY A 6 11.72 26.93 12.99
CA GLY A 6 11.17 25.76 13.69
C GLY A 6 9.64 25.68 13.61
N ILE A 7 8.94 26.80 13.74
CA ILE A 7 7.46 26.85 13.66
C ILE A 7 6.99 26.56 12.22
N LEU A 8 7.65 27.14 11.22
CA LEU A 8 7.31 26.91 9.82
C LEU A 8 7.51 25.45 9.40
N ASP A 9 8.58 24.81 9.89
CA ASP A 9 8.83 23.38 9.66
C ASP A 9 7.72 22.50 10.28
N ILE A 10 7.31 22.77 11.52
CA ILE A 10 6.21 22.05 12.17
C ILE A 10 4.89 22.20 11.39
N ILE A 11 4.56 23.42 10.96
CA ILE A 11 3.34 23.69 10.18
C ILE A 11 3.41 22.96 8.83
N GLY A 12 4.57 22.98 8.16
CA GLY A 12 4.81 22.28 6.89
C GLY A 12 4.56 20.77 7.01
N ARG A 13 5.20 20.13 7.99
CA ARG A 13 5.06 18.68 8.25
C ARG A 13 3.62 18.29 8.59
N ASN A 14 2.90 19.12 9.35
CA ASN A 14 1.49 18.87 9.65
C ASN A 14 0.60 18.97 8.41
N LYS A 15 0.85 19.93 7.51
CA LYS A 15 0.12 20.03 6.23
C LYS A 15 0.36 18.81 5.35
N GLU A 16 1.59 18.32 5.30
CA GLU A 16 1.94 17.11 4.55
C GLU A 16 1.22 15.88 5.10
N LEU A 17 1.23 15.68 6.42
CA LEU A 17 0.49 14.60 7.07
C LEU A 17 -1.01 14.67 6.80
N VAL A 18 -1.62 15.85 6.89
CA VAL A 18 -3.05 16.01 6.58
C VAL A 18 -3.34 15.69 5.12
N ARG A 19 -2.45 16.08 4.19
CA ARG A 19 -2.60 15.79 2.77
C ARG A 19 -2.53 14.30 2.49
N ILE A 20 -1.53 13.59 3.04
CA ILE A 20 -1.37 12.17 2.77
C ILE A 20 -2.50 11.35 3.38
N GLU A 21 -2.99 11.69 4.59
CA GLU A 21 -4.13 11.00 5.20
C GLU A 21 -5.42 11.20 4.36
N LYS A 22 -5.63 12.40 3.79
CA LYS A 22 -6.71 12.60 2.79
C LYS A 22 -6.50 11.74 1.54
N GLY A 23 -5.25 11.54 1.12
CA GLY A 23 -4.91 10.63 0.03
C GLY A 23 -5.24 9.18 0.36
N VAL A 24 -4.95 8.72 1.57
CA VAL A 24 -5.31 7.38 2.06
C VAL A 24 -6.84 7.18 2.01
N ASP A 25 -7.60 8.13 2.53
CA ASP A 25 -9.08 8.07 2.50
C ASP A 25 -9.63 8.05 1.07
N ALA A 26 -9.05 8.83 0.17
CA ALA A 26 -9.47 8.88 -1.23
C ALA A 26 -9.09 7.59 -1.99
N ALA A 27 -7.91 7.04 -1.73
CA ALA A 27 -7.47 5.75 -2.26
C ALA A 27 -8.42 4.63 -1.79
N LYS A 28 -8.68 4.54 -0.47
CA LYS A 28 -9.62 3.59 0.14
C LYS A 28 -10.97 3.60 -0.59
N LYS A 29 -11.64 4.76 -0.64
CA LYS A 29 -12.97 4.90 -1.25
C LYS A 29 -12.98 4.51 -2.73
N SER A 30 -11.96 4.94 -3.47
CA SER A 30 -11.89 4.68 -4.91
C SER A 30 -11.65 3.20 -5.21
N VAL A 31 -10.75 2.56 -4.45
CA VAL A 31 -10.42 1.15 -4.55
C VAL A 31 -11.61 0.29 -4.13
N GLU A 32 -12.30 0.64 -3.04
CA GLU A 32 -13.52 -0.05 -2.59
C GLU A 32 -14.59 -0.08 -3.69
N VAL A 33 -14.85 1.06 -4.32
CA VAL A 33 -15.78 1.16 -5.45
C VAL A 33 -15.32 0.32 -6.64
N TRP A 34 -14.01 0.30 -6.91
CA TRP A 34 -13.44 -0.49 -8.00
C TRP A 34 -13.59 -2.00 -7.76
N PHE A 35 -13.25 -2.48 -6.55
CA PHE A 35 -13.38 -3.89 -6.17
C PHE A 35 -14.85 -4.32 -6.18
N SER A 36 -15.74 -3.52 -5.58
CA SER A 36 -17.18 -3.78 -5.58
C SER A 36 -17.77 -3.93 -6.99
N LYS A 37 -17.30 -3.13 -7.95
CA LYS A 37 -17.74 -3.21 -9.36
C LYS A 37 -17.23 -4.48 -10.05
N ARG A 38 -16.01 -4.94 -9.73
CA ARG A 38 -15.42 -6.14 -10.33
C ARG A 38 -15.93 -7.43 -9.69
N GLU A 39 -16.19 -7.43 -8.39
CA GLU A 39 -16.82 -8.54 -7.67
C GLU A 39 -18.20 -8.85 -8.24
N LYS A 40 -19.05 -7.83 -8.45
CA LYS A 40 -20.35 -7.97 -9.13
C LYS A 40 -20.26 -8.56 -10.53
N LYS A 41 -19.10 -8.47 -11.19
CA LYS A 41 -18.82 -9.02 -12.52
C LYS A 41 -18.10 -10.38 -12.47
N GLY A 42 -17.90 -10.95 -11.28
CA GLY A 42 -17.17 -12.21 -11.10
C GLY A 42 -15.68 -12.13 -11.46
N ARG A 43 -15.08 -10.93 -11.49
CA ARG A 43 -13.69 -10.73 -11.92
C ARG A 43 -12.67 -10.77 -10.78
N ILE A 44 -13.13 -10.81 -9.54
CA ILE A 44 -12.28 -10.91 -8.34
C ILE A 44 -12.57 -12.24 -7.68
N SER A 45 -11.52 -12.98 -7.35
CA SER A 45 -11.62 -14.20 -6.55
C SER A 45 -12.01 -13.87 -5.11
N LYS A 46 -12.78 -14.73 -4.43
CA LYS A 46 -13.16 -14.55 -3.01
C LYS A 46 -11.98 -14.33 -2.05
N VAL A 47 -10.79 -14.81 -2.43
CA VAL A 47 -9.55 -14.66 -1.67
C VAL A 47 -8.90 -13.27 -1.83
N HIS A 48 -9.25 -12.50 -2.83
CA HIS A 48 -8.67 -11.18 -3.08
C HIS A 48 -9.77 -10.12 -3.11
N ASP A 49 -10.80 -10.29 -2.26
CA ASP A 49 -11.92 -9.36 -2.17
C ASP A 49 -11.52 -8.05 -1.49
N TRP A 50 -12.48 -7.12 -1.38
CA TRP A 50 -12.26 -5.86 -0.69
C TRP A 50 -11.81 -6.05 0.77
N SER A 51 -12.36 -7.06 1.47
CA SER A 51 -12.02 -7.35 2.86
C SER A 51 -10.54 -7.69 3.03
N HIS A 52 -10.00 -8.49 2.11
CA HIS A 52 -8.56 -8.78 2.04
C HIS A 52 -7.74 -7.51 1.82
N VAL A 53 -8.04 -6.74 0.76
CA VAL A 53 -7.27 -5.53 0.41
C VAL A 53 -7.28 -4.51 1.55
N HIS A 54 -8.44 -4.31 2.17
CA HIS A 54 -8.58 -3.41 3.31
C HIS A 54 -7.72 -3.88 4.49
N ALA A 55 -7.73 -5.17 4.81
CA ALA A 55 -6.93 -5.68 5.90
C ALA A 55 -5.42 -5.61 5.65
N VAL A 56 -4.97 -5.90 4.41
CA VAL A 56 -3.57 -5.68 4.01
C VAL A 56 -3.19 -4.22 4.24
N ALA A 57 -4.00 -3.26 3.79
CA ALA A 57 -3.73 -1.84 3.98
C ALA A 57 -3.60 -1.44 5.46
N LYS A 58 -4.54 -1.86 6.32
CA LYS A 58 -4.49 -1.51 7.75
C LYS A 58 -3.31 -2.16 8.46
N ASN A 59 -3.00 -3.43 8.17
CA ASN A 59 -1.88 -4.12 8.76
C ASN A 59 -0.54 -3.53 8.28
N ALA A 60 -0.43 -3.20 6.99
CA ALA A 60 0.75 -2.56 6.43
C ALA A 60 1.07 -1.24 7.14
N ARG A 61 0.06 -0.43 7.47
CA ARG A 61 0.26 0.79 8.27
C ARG A 61 0.90 0.48 9.62
N VAL A 62 0.30 -0.42 10.39
CA VAL A 62 0.77 -0.74 11.75
C VAL A 62 2.20 -1.28 11.71
N ILE A 63 2.49 -2.19 10.79
CA ILE A 63 3.83 -2.77 10.62
C ILE A 63 4.83 -1.69 10.21
N ALA A 64 4.48 -0.81 9.28
CA ALA A 64 5.37 0.24 8.80
C ALA A 64 5.66 1.28 9.89
N GLU A 65 4.66 1.67 10.69
CA GLU A 65 4.84 2.57 11.84
C GLU A 65 5.77 1.94 12.88
N GLU A 66 5.62 0.65 13.17
CA GLU A 66 6.49 -0.07 14.12
C GLU A 66 7.94 -0.13 13.61
N LEU A 67 8.14 -0.54 12.35
CA LEU A 67 9.46 -0.61 11.72
C LEU A 67 10.14 0.75 11.66
N ALA A 68 9.40 1.82 11.36
CA ALA A 68 9.92 3.18 11.34
C ALA A 68 10.34 3.64 12.75
N ARG A 69 9.52 3.35 13.77
CA ARG A 69 9.83 3.68 15.16
C ARG A 69 11.10 2.97 15.64
N VAL A 70 11.25 1.67 15.35
CA VAL A 70 12.45 0.89 15.71
C VAL A 70 13.70 1.43 15.03
N LYS A 71 13.58 2.00 13.83
CA LYS A 71 14.67 2.69 13.12
C LYS A 71 14.94 4.12 13.63
N GLY A 72 14.25 4.58 14.67
CA GLY A 72 14.49 5.88 15.31
C GLY A 72 13.90 7.07 14.56
N LEU A 73 12.95 6.86 13.64
CA LEU A 73 12.27 7.96 12.96
C LEU A 73 11.38 8.73 13.93
N ASN A 74 11.21 10.03 13.70
CA ASN A 74 10.36 10.85 14.55
C ASN A 74 8.86 10.52 14.32
N ARG A 75 8.00 11.04 15.19
CA ARG A 75 6.55 10.77 15.16
C ARG A 75 5.90 11.12 13.81
N ASN A 76 6.31 12.23 13.19
CA ASN A 76 5.70 12.68 11.94
C ASN A 76 6.16 11.81 10.77
N GLU A 77 7.45 11.48 10.71
CA GLU A 77 8.00 10.55 9.71
C GLU A 77 7.37 9.16 9.83
N THR A 78 7.24 8.65 11.05
CA THR A 78 6.60 7.36 11.34
C THR A 78 5.17 7.33 10.81
N ARG A 79 4.38 8.35 11.11
CA ARG A 79 2.99 8.46 10.62
C ARG A 79 2.92 8.59 9.11
N TYR A 80 3.85 9.34 8.50
CA TYR A 80 3.90 9.50 7.05
C TYR A 80 4.22 8.16 6.36
N ILE A 81 5.21 7.41 6.85
CA ILE A 81 5.54 6.06 6.36
C ILE A 81 4.35 5.12 6.53
N GLY A 82 3.67 5.16 7.68
CA GLY A 82 2.44 4.42 7.93
C GLY A 82 1.34 4.72 6.92
N ALA A 83 1.08 6.00 6.64
CA ALA A 83 0.08 6.43 5.67
C ALA A 83 0.46 6.02 4.23
N MET A 84 1.75 6.13 3.85
CA MET A 84 2.23 5.62 2.55
C MET A 84 2.04 4.11 2.41
N ALA A 85 2.30 3.34 3.48
CA ALA A 85 2.07 1.90 3.49
C ALA A 85 0.59 1.54 3.39
N GLU A 86 -0.29 2.26 4.08
CA GLU A 86 -1.73 2.08 3.97
C GLU A 86 -2.22 2.35 2.54
N ALA A 87 -1.83 3.48 1.96
CA ALA A 87 -2.16 3.82 0.58
C ALA A 87 -1.68 2.74 -0.41
N THR A 88 -0.41 2.31 -0.26
CA THR A 88 0.16 1.25 -1.12
C THR A 88 -0.59 -0.07 -0.96
N GLY A 89 -0.98 -0.42 0.27
CA GLY A 89 -1.81 -1.59 0.54
C GLY A 89 -3.17 -1.55 -0.14
N TYR A 90 -3.82 -0.39 -0.27
CA TYR A 90 -5.05 -0.31 -1.07
C TYR A 90 -4.80 -0.53 -2.58
N PHE A 91 -3.61 -0.20 -3.08
CA PHE A 91 -3.30 -0.32 -4.51
C PHE A 91 -2.68 -1.67 -4.91
N HIS A 92 -2.22 -2.51 -3.98
CA HIS A 92 -1.39 -3.68 -4.31
C HIS A 92 -2.06 -4.64 -5.31
N ASP A 93 -3.36 -4.89 -5.15
CA ASP A 93 -4.15 -5.77 -6.02
C ASP A 93 -5.03 -5.02 -7.03
N ILE A 94 -4.73 -3.74 -7.33
CA ILE A 94 -5.57 -2.92 -8.24
C ILE A 94 -5.65 -3.43 -9.68
N SER A 95 -4.83 -4.39 -10.09
CA SER A 95 -4.94 -5.02 -11.42
C SER A 95 -5.35 -6.49 -11.37
N ARG A 96 -5.57 -7.04 -10.16
CA ARG A 96 -5.87 -8.45 -9.91
C ARG A 96 -7.10 -8.91 -10.69
N GLU A 97 -7.04 -10.10 -11.27
CA GLU A 97 -8.18 -10.77 -11.88
C GLU A 97 -8.27 -12.24 -11.46
N ALA A 98 -9.48 -12.79 -11.33
CA ALA A 98 -9.71 -14.16 -10.87
C ALA A 98 -9.06 -15.24 -11.77
N THR A 99 -8.82 -14.92 -13.04
CA THR A 99 -8.28 -15.84 -14.05
C THR A 99 -6.78 -15.68 -14.30
N GLU A 100 -6.11 -14.81 -13.55
CA GLU A 100 -4.69 -14.56 -13.77
C GLU A 100 -3.85 -15.82 -13.49
N LYS A 101 -2.76 -15.97 -14.24
CA LYS A 101 -1.78 -17.06 -14.09
C LYS A 101 -0.35 -16.55 -13.91
N THR A 102 -0.18 -15.23 -13.96
CA THR A 102 1.10 -14.53 -13.93
C THR A 102 1.01 -13.39 -12.93
N PRO A 103 2.13 -13.00 -12.31
CA PRO A 103 2.16 -11.86 -11.40
C PRO A 103 1.57 -10.59 -12.02
N HIS A 104 0.68 -9.91 -11.31
CA HIS A 104 0.00 -8.70 -11.74
C HIS A 104 0.70 -7.40 -11.33
N GLY A 105 1.72 -7.46 -10.48
CA GLY A 105 2.47 -6.31 -9.95
C GLY A 105 2.88 -5.30 -11.01
N PRO A 106 3.52 -5.70 -12.14
CA PRO A 106 3.84 -4.77 -13.23
C PRO A 106 2.62 -4.06 -13.82
N SER A 107 1.51 -4.77 -14.01
CA SER A 107 0.25 -4.18 -14.49
C SER A 107 -0.38 -3.25 -13.44
N GLY A 108 -0.29 -3.60 -12.16
CA GLY A 108 -0.75 -2.78 -11.04
C GLY A 108 0.04 -1.48 -10.93
N ALA A 109 1.36 -1.54 -11.10
CA ALA A 109 2.23 -0.38 -11.14
C ALA A 109 1.84 0.60 -12.26
N ILE A 110 1.51 0.08 -13.45
CA ILE A 110 1.00 0.88 -14.57
C ILE A 110 -0.36 1.49 -14.22
N ALA A 111 -1.27 0.70 -13.63
CA ALA A 111 -2.59 1.18 -13.24
C ALA A 111 -2.52 2.35 -12.26
N VAL A 112 -1.66 2.29 -11.23
CA VAL A 112 -1.42 3.39 -10.28
C VAL A 112 -0.99 4.67 -11.02
N MET A 113 -0.02 4.56 -11.93
CA MET A 113 0.45 5.69 -12.72
C MET A 113 -0.66 6.26 -13.62
N MET A 114 -1.45 5.40 -14.26
CA MET A 114 -2.57 5.81 -15.09
C MET A 114 -3.65 6.53 -14.28
N HIS A 115 -4.00 6.05 -13.09
CA HIS A 115 -4.91 6.75 -12.19
C HIS A 115 -4.43 8.18 -11.89
N SER A 116 -3.13 8.35 -11.65
CA SER A 116 -2.53 9.68 -11.43
C SER A 116 -2.58 10.55 -12.68
N LEU A 117 -2.25 10.02 -13.85
CA LEU A 117 -2.27 10.77 -15.12
C LEU A 117 -3.67 11.23 -15.51
N LEU A 118 -4.68 10.42 -15.20
CA LEU A 118 -6.09 10.71 -15.47
C LEU A 118 -6.73 11.63 -14.40
N GLY A 119 -5.97 12.09 -13.41
CA GLY A 119 -6.49 12.95 -12.34
C GLY A 119 -7.52 12.26 -11.45
N SER A 120 -7.41 10.94 -11.27
CA SER A 120 -8.33 10.16 -10.45
C SER A 120 -8.35 10.66 -9.01
N ASP A 121 -9.53 10.67 -8.39
CA ASP A 121 -9.70 10.97 -6.97
C ASP A 121 -8.82 10.10 -6.07
N ALA A 122 -8.56 8.85 -6.48
CA ALA A 122 -7.70 7.91 -5.77
C ALA A 122 -6.27 8.44 -5.56
N THR A 123 -5.79 9.28 -6.48
CA THR A 123 -4.39 9.70 -6.56
C THR A 123 -4.19 11.21 -6.41
N LYS A 124 -5.25 12.03 -6.47
CA LYS A 124 -5.16 13.50 -6.57
C LYS A 124 -4.47 14.20 -5.39
N HIS A 125 -4.43 13.56 -4.22
CA HIS A 125 -3.80 14.12 -3.03
C HIS A 125 -2.33 13.74 -2.90
N PHE A 126 -1.83 12.80 -3.70
CA PHE A 126 -0.43 12.40 -3.68
C PHE A 126 0.38 13.25 -4.65
N THR A 127 1.60 13.57 -4.25
CA THR A 127 2.63 14.13 -5.11
C THR A 127 3.08 13.09 -6.12
N LYS A 128 3.69 13.55 -7.22
CA LYS A 128 4.31 12.67 -8.22
C LYS A 128 5.36 11.73 -7.61
N LYS A 129 6.11 12.20 -6.60
CA LYS A 129 7.12 11.38 -5.90
C LYS A 129 6.45 10.22 -5.14
N GLU A 130 5.36 10.47 -4.44
CA GLU A 130 4.61 9.46 -3.70
C GLU A 130 3.94 8.45 -4.64
N ILE A 131 3.32 8.91 -5.73
CA ILE A 131 2.74 8.02 -6.75
C ILE A 131 3.80 7.10 -7.35
N ASN A 132 4.98 7.63 -7.67
CA ASN A 132 6.10 6.82 -8.17
C ASN A 132 6.55 5.79 -7.12
N ALA A 133 6.56 6.16 -5.84
CA ALA A 133 6.90 5.24 -4.75
C ALA A 133 5.87 4.11 -4.63
N ILE A 134 4.58 4.44 -4.59
CA ILE A 134 3.48 3.47 -4.56
C ILE A 134 3.59 2.52 -5.75
N SER A 135 3.73 3.06 -6.97
CA SER A 135 3.86 2.27 -8.20
C SER A 135 5.04 1.30 -8.16
N LYS A 136 6.21 1.74 -7.68
CA LYS A 136 7.39 0.87 -7.53
C LYS A 136 7.15 -0.27 -6.55
N ILE A 137 6.49 0.00 -5.42
CA ILE A 137 6.23 -1.02 -4.41
C ILE A 137 5.18 -2.01 -4.91
N VAL A 138 4.10 -1.53 -5.53
CA VAL A 138 3.08 -2.37 -6.18
C VAL A 138 3.72 -3.26 -7.25
N LYS A 139 4.73 -2.77 -7.99
CA LYS A 139 5.43 -3.59 -8.99
C LYS A 139 6.05 -4.86 -8.41
N ILE A 140 6.54 -4.80 -7.18
CA ILE A 140 7.34 -5.87 -6.55
C ILE A 140 6.64 -6.57 -5.37
N HIS A 141 5.41 -6.19 -5.02
CA HIS A 141 4.74 -6.69 -3.81
C HIS A 141 4.51 -8.21 -3.81
N GLU A 142 4.48 -8.83 -4.99
CA GLU A 142 4.32 -10.29 -5.11
C GLU A 142 5.60 -11.08 -4.83
N ALA A 143 6.75 -10.40 -4.67
CA ALA A 143 8.01 -11.05 -4.35
C ALA A 143 7.93 -11.86 -3.04
N ASP A 144 8.56 -13.03 -3.02
CA ASP A 144 8.63 -13.84 -1.80
C ASP A 144 9.43 -13.13 -0.71
N ILE A 145 9.08 -13.38 0.55
CA ILE A 145 9.74 -12.74 1.70
C ILE A 145 11.26 -12.97 1.67
N GLY A 146 11.70 -14.17 1.23
CA GLY A 146 13.12 -14.52 1.12
C GLY A 146 13.86 -13.87 -0.06
N SER A 147 13.16 -13.34 -1.06
CA SER A 147 13.77 -12.65 -2.22
C SER A 147 13.62 -11.12 -2.16
N LEU A 148 12.89 -10.62 -1.17
CA LEU A 148 12.46 -9.23 -1.10
C LEU A 148 13.62 -8.22 -1.07
N ASP A 149 14.68 -8.50 -0.29
CA ASP A 149 15.85 -7.62 -0.23
C ASP A 149 16.58 -7.53 -1.60
N LYS A 150 16.59 -8.62 -2.39
CA LYS A 150 17.16 -8.61 -3.76
C LYS A 150 16.34 -7.73 -4.71
N GLU A 151 15.02 -7.77 -4.61
CA GLU A 151 14.15 -6.91 -5.42
C GLU A 151 14.32 -5.43 -5.02
N PHE A 152 14.54 -5.14 -3.74
CA PHE A 152 14.83 -3.77 -3.29
C PHE A 152 16.14 -3.23 -3.85
N GLU A 153 17.19 -4.06 -3.90
CA GLU A 153 18.47 -3.70 -4.50
C GLU A 153 18.32 -3.45 -6.00
N LYS A 154 17.60 -4.32 -6.71
CA LYS A 154 17.33 -4.21 -8.14
C LYS A 154 16.55 -2.94 -8.50
N GLU A 155 15.53 -2.60 -7.72
CA GLU A 155 14.73 -1.37 -7.90
C GLU A 155 15.39 -0.12 -7.28
N LYS A 156 16.54 -0.29 -6.61
CA LYS A 156 17.30 0.76 -5.91
C LYS A 156 16.41 1.56 -4.96
N LEU A 157 15.61 0.86 -4.15
CA LEU A 157 14.70 1.52 -3.22
C LEU A 157 15.48 2.17 -2.08
N PRO A 158 15.21 3.46 -1.77
CA PRO A 158 15.73 4.10 -0.57
C PRO A 158 15.13 3.44 0.68
N GLU A 159 15.80 3.63 1.82
CA GLU A 159 15.52 2.86 3.04
C GLU A 159 14.11 3.07 3.60
N ASP A 160 13.56 4.27 3.46
CA ASP A 160 12.17 4.60 3.80
C ASP A 160 11.18 3.79 2.96
N LEU A 161 11.40 3.68 1.65
CA LEU A 161 10.56 2.86 0.77
C LEU A 161 10.73 1.36 1.02
N LYS A 162 11.89 0.90 1.46
CA LYS A 162 12.07 -0.50 1.90
C LYS A 162 11.18 -0.83 3.10
N ILE A 163 11.03 0.09 4.06
CA ILE A 163 10.13 -0.11 5.21
C ILE A 163 8.69 -0.31 4.72
N ILE A 164 8.23 0.57 3.84
CA ILE A 164 6.88 0.53 3.27
C ILE A 164 6.67 -0.78 2.50
N ALA A 165 7.61 -1.15 1.65
CA ALA A 165 7.52 -2.37 0.86
C ALA A 165 7.53 -3.64 1.73
N LYS A 166 8.41 -3.72 2.75
CA LYS A 166 8.42 -4.82 3.73
C LYS A 166 7.06 -4.94 4.42
N ALA A 167 6.51 -3.82 4.86
CA ALA A 167 5.25 -3.81 5.57
C ALA A 167 4.07 -4.31 4.71
N VAL A 168 3.99 -3.88 3.45
CA VAL A 168 2.94 -4.33 2.51
C VAL A 168 3.06 -5.83 2.25
N VAL A 169 4.26 -6.32 1.94
CA VAL A 169 4.51 -7.75 1.64
C VAL A 169 4.24 -8.61 2.87
N TRP A 170 4.66 -8.17 4.06
CA TRP A 170 4.40 -8.90 5.29
C TRP A 170 2.91 -8.89 5.65
N ALA A 171 2.21 -7.78 5.48
CA ALA A 171 0.77 -7.70 5.70
C ALA A 171 0.00 -8.69 4.80
N ASP A 172 0.36 -8.75 3.52
CA ASP A 172 -0.23 -9.68 2.57
C ASP A 172 0.15 -11.15 2.87
N LYS A 173 1.44 -11.46 2.93
CA LYS A 173 1.91 -12.86 2.99
C LYS A 173 1.93 -13.48 4.38
N LEU A 174 2.15 -12.71 5.44
CA LEU A 174 2.22 -13.24 6.80
C LEU A 174 0.93 -13.08 7.57
N PHE A 175 0.21 -11.97 7.41
CA PHE A 175 -0.99 -11.73 8.23
C PHE A 175 -2.28 -12.19 7.53
N GLU A 176 -2.41 -11.98 6.22
CA GLU A 176 -3.58 -12.47 5.48
C GLU A 176 -3.40 -13.92 4.99
N ALA A 177 -2.20 -14.31 4.59
CA ALA A 177 -1.91 -15.65 4.07
C ALA A 177 -1.33 -16.63 5.11
N SER A 178 -1.41 -16.34 6.42
CA SER A 178 -1.11 -17.30 7.49
C SER A 178 -2.10 -17.27 8.67
N GLY A 179 -2.04 -18.29 9.54
CA GLY A 179 -2.83 -18.35 10.79
C GLY A 179 -4.32 -18.71 10.62
N HIS A 180 -5.13 -18.35 11.63
CA HIS A 180 -6.55 -18.73 11.70
C HIS A 180 -7.39 -18.15 10.54
N ARG A 181 -6.94 -17.01 9.99
CA ARG A 181 -7.60 -16.32 8.88
C ARG A 181 -7.49 -17.09 7.55
N VAL A 182 -6.42 -17.85 7.35
CA VAL A 182 -6.32 -18.80 6.23
C VAL A 182 -7.31 -19.93 6.39
N LEU A 183 -7.49 -20.45 7.61
CA LEU A 183 -8.47 -21.49 7.89
C LEU A 183 -9.89 -20.96 7.65
N GLU A 184 -10.21 -19.75 8.09
CA GLU A 184 -11.49 -19.09 7.83
C GLU A 184 -11.73 -18.92 6.32
N ARG A 185 -10.78 -18.34 5.58
CA ARG A 185 -10.91 -18.13 4.13
C ARG A 185 -10.95 -19.42 3.32
N ARG A 186 -10.19 -20.46 3.71
CA ARG A 186 -10.17 -21.78 3.04
C ARG A 186 -11.30 -22.70 3.47
N SER A 187 -11.90 -22.49 4.64
CA SER A 187 -13.07 -23.27 5.09
C SER A 187 -14.30 -23.04 4.20
N PHE A 188 -14.37 -21.89 3.51
CA PHE A 188 -15.39 -21.64 2.48
C PHE A 188 -15.07 -22.23 1.10
N PHE A 189 -13.95 -22.97 0.94
CA PHE A 189 -13.56 -23.65 -0.31
C PHE A 189 -13.84 -25.16 -0.31
N VAL A 190 -14.46 -25.70 0.75
CA VAL A 190 -14.97 -27.08 0.77
C VAL A 190 -16.47 -27.02 0.51
N GLY A 191 -16.85 -26.99 -0.77
CA GLY A 191 -18.24 -26.93 -1.23
C GLY A 191 -18.31 -26.99 -2.75
#